data_AF-A0A963ILX1-F1
#
_entry.id   AF-A0A963ILX1-F1
#
_cell.length_a   1.000
_cell.length_b   1.000
_cell.length_c   1.000
_cell.angle_alpha   90.00
_cell.angle_beta   90.00
_cell.angle_gamma   90.00
#
_symmetry.space_group_name_H-M   'P 1'
#
loop_
_entity.id
_entity.type
_entity.pdbx_description
1 polymer ?
#
loop_
_entity_poly.entity_id
_entity_poly.type
_entity_poly.pdbx_seq_one_letter_code
_entity_poly.pdbx_strand_id
1 'polypeptide(L)'
;ADGRPIRDGETIERHKVFHVSPFMDVAGSYRFRFHARAGTNGEPTWRLARIDHGDGGGELLHTAISGRAEPLASVPLLKAFFRFPLLTLGVVLRIHWQALKLWVKRVPFFTKPAPPLEETTR
;
A
#
# COMPACT_ATOMS: atom_id res chain seq x y z
N ALA A 1 11.27 11.28 14.12
CA ALA A 1 9.83 11.64 14.07
C ALA A 1 9.49 12.36 15.37
N ASP A 2 8.55 13.30 15.35
CA ASP A 2 8.12 14.11 16.50
C ASP A 2 7.23 13.35 17.50
N GLY A 3 6.90 12.08 17.21
CA GLY A 3 6.23 11.16 18.13
C GLY A 3 4.75 11.48 18.40
N ARG A 4 4.21 12.52 17.78
CA ARG A 4 2.81 12.90 17.95
C ARG A 4 1.86 11.93 17.23
N PRO A 5 0.59 11.85 17.65
CA PRO A 5 -0.43 11.14 16.90
C PRO A 5 -0.57 11.66 15.46
N ILE A 6 -0.76 10.74 14.51
CA ILE A 6 -1.07 11.04 13.11
C ILE A 6 -2.51 11.55 13.05
N ARG A 7 -2.72 12.73 12.44
CA ARG A 7 -4.06 13.32 12.29
C ARG A 7 -4.77 12.74 11.06
N ASP A 8 -6.11 12.76 11.08
CA ASP A 8 -6.90 12.30 9.94
C ASP A 8 -6.56 13.12 8.67
N GLY A 9 -6.26 12.42 7.57
CA GLY A 9 -5.90 13.03 6.30
C GLY A 9 -4.54 13.72 6.27
N GLU A 10 -3.77 13.66 7.35
CA GLU A 10 -2.43 14.23 7.39
C GLU A 10 -1.54 13.61 6.32
N THR A 11 -0.80 14.45 5.59
CA THR A 11 0.20 13.99 4.63
C THR A 11 1.56 13.90 5.31
N ILE A 12 2.04 12.67 5.46
CA ILE A 12 3.41 12.38 5.91
C ILE A 12 4.22 12.07 4.66
N GLU A 13 5.36 12.75 4.48
CA GLU A 13 6.21 12.56 3.30
C GLU A 13 7.57 11.95 3.66
N ARG A 14 8.06 11.02 2.83
CA ARG A 14 9.42 10.45 2.93
C ARG A 14 10.04 10.25 1.57
N HIS A 15 11.31 10.61 1.43
CA HIS A 15 12.08 10.30 0.23
C HIS A 15 12.22 8.79 0.05
N LYS A 16 12.13 8.33 -1.20
CA LYS A 16 12.33 6.93 -1.56
C LYS A 16 13.82 6.63 -1.58
N VAL A 17 14.31 6.01 -0.50
CA VAL A 17 15.72 5.60 -0.37
C VAL A 17 15.95 4.11 -0.60
N PHE A 18 14.88 3.33 -0.80
CA PHE A 18 14.94 1.88 -1.00
C PHE A 18 14.49 1.48 -2.41
N HIS A 19 15.13 0.44 -2.94
CA HIS A 19 14.69 -0.27 -4.14
C HIS A 19 13.58 -1.27 -3.76
N VAL A 20 12.32 -0.80 -3.80
CA VAL A 20 11.13 -1.59 -3.44
C VAL A 20 10.26 -1.99 -4.63
N SER A 21 10.58 -1.51 -5.84
CA SER A 21 9.87 -1.83 -7.07
C SER A 21 10.86 -1.90 -8.23
N PRO A 22 10.78 -2.93 -9.09
CA PRO A 22 11.60 -3.00 -10.29
C PRO A 22 11.07 -2.11 -11.42
N PHE A 23 9.95 -1.40 -11.25
CA PHE A 23 9.39 -0.52 -12.29
C PHE A 23 9.53 0.96 -11.96
N MET A 24 10.16 1.30 -10.84
CA MET A 24 10.32 2.69 -10.36
C MET A 24 11.72 2.87 -9.79
N ASP A 25 12.42 3.90 -10.28
CA ASP A 25 13.77 4.24 -9.82
C ASP A 25 13.80 4.64 -8.33
N VAL A 26 14.97 4.62 -7.69
CA VAL A 26 15.17 5.07 -6.30
C VAL A 26 15.28 6.60 -6.26
N ALA A 27 14.19 7.24 -6.68
CA ALA A 27 14.03 8.68 -6.72
C ALA A 27 12.64 9.07 -6.24
N GLY A 28 12.42 10.37 -5.96
CA GLY A 28 11.12 10.89 -5.58
C GLY A 28 10.73 10.65 -4.11
N SER A 29 9.44 10.78 -3.83
CA SER A 29 8.88 10.75 -2.48
C SER A 29 7.64 9.88 -2.38
N TYR A 30 7.41 9.34 -1.20
CA TYR A 30 6.16 8.73 -0.78
C TYR A 30 5.33 9.73 0.03
N ARG A 31 4.03 9.77 -0.24
CA ARG A 31 3.03 10.50 0.55
C ARG A 31 2.08 9.50 1.20
N PHE A 32 2.17 9.40 2.52
CA PHE A 32 1.32 8.57 3.35
C PHE A 32 0.15 9.41 3.88
N ARG A 33 -1.07 8.91 3.72
CA ARG A 33 -2.28 9.51 4.29
C ARG A 33 -3.12 8.42 4.92
N PHE A 34 -3.60 8.68 6.13
CA PHE A 34 -4.43 7.76 6.88
C PHE A 34 -5.75 8.43 7.23
N HIS A 35 -6.84 7.71 7.07
CA HIS A 35 -8.15 8.14 7.50
C HIS A 35 -8.78 7.12 8.45
N ALA A 36 -9.43 7.63 9.49
CA ALA A 36 -10.16 6.85 10.46
C ALA A 36 -11.47 7.57 10.78
N ARG A 37 -12.58 7.04 10.27
CA ARG A 37 -13.92 7.52 10.61
C ARG A 37 -14.52 6.58 11.63
N ALA A 38 -14.68 7.08 12.86
CA ALA A 38 -15.42 6.36 13.89
C ALA A 38 -16.84 6.05 13.40
N GLY A 39 -17.28 4.82 13.61
CA GLY A 39 -18.66 4.44 13.34
C GLY A 39 -19.59 5.12 14.33
N THR A 40 -20.77 5.53 13.85
CA THR A 40 -21.84 6.12 14.68
C THR A 40 -23.05 5.21 14.64
N ASN A 41 -23.80 5.11 15.75
CA ASN A 41 -25.07 4.36 15.80
C ASN A 41 -24.97 2.88 15.36
N GLY A 42 -23.92 2.18 15.79
CA GLY A 42 -23.72 0.75 15.46
C GLY A 42 -23.02 0.49 14.13
N GLU A 43 -22.70 1.52 13.34
CA GLU A 43 -21.88 1.37 12.15
C GLU A 43 -20.44 0.96 12.51
N PRO A 44 -19.77 0.13 11.69
CA PRO A 44 -18.37 -0.22 11.90
C PRO A 44 -17.44 0.96 11.59
N THR A 45 -16.38 1.09 12.38
CA THR A 45 -15.31 2.08 12.13
C THR A 45 -14.67 1.84 10.77
N TRP A 46 -14.62 2.88 9.93
CA TRP A 46 -14.01 2.82 8.61
C TRP A 46 -12.56 3.31 8.66
N ARG A 47 -11.67 2.60 7.96
CA ARG A 47 -10.25 2.94 7.85
C ARG A 47 -9.80 2.95 6.40
N LEU A 48 -8.89 3.86 6.07
CA LEU A 48 -8.21 3.94 4.78
C LEU A 48 -6.74 4.29 5.00
N ALA A 49 -5.85 3.54 4.37
CA ALA A 49 -4.44 3.87 4.23
C ALA A 49 -4.14 4.13 2.76
N ARG A 50 -3.49 5.25 2.46
CA ARG A 50 -3.01 5.62 1.13
C ARG A 50 -1.52 5.83 1.13
N ILE A 51 -0.86 5.26 0.13
CA ILE A 51 0.57 5.43 -0.10
C ILE A 51 0.73 5.75 -1.59
N ASP A 52 1.00 7.01 -1.86
CA ASP A 52 1.23 7.47 -3.23
C ASP A 52 2.72 7.76 -3.42
N HIS A 53 3.21 7.52 -4.63
CA HIS A 53 4.59 7.77 -5.01
C HIS A 53 4.64 8.63 -6.26
N GLY A 54 5.53 9.62 -6.25
CA GLY A 54 5.82 10.45 -7.40
C GLY A 54 7.26 10.96 -7.37
N ASP A 55 7.69 11.47 -8.52
CA ASP A 55 9.01 12.05 -8.74
C ASP A 55 8.89 13.39 -9.49
N GLY A 56 10.01 13.92 -10.02
CA GLY A 56 10.01 15.16 -10.80
C GLY A 56 9.17 15.11 -12.08
N GLY A 57 8.80 13.92 -12.56
CA GLY A 57 7.90 13.70 -13.69
C GLY A 57 6.42 13.60 -13.31
N GLY A 58 6.08 13.62 -12.03
CA GLY A 58 4.70 13.60 -11.53
C GLY A 58 4.36 12.35 -10.71
N GLU A 59 3.06 12.03 -10.66
CA GLU A 59 2.57 10.88 -9.88
C GLU A 59 2.79 9.56 -10.64
N LEU A 60 3.48 8.61 -10.01
CA LEU A 60 3.86 7.32 -10.59
C LEU A 60 2.99 6.18 -10.08
N LEU A 61 2.56 6.24 -8.81
CA LEU A 61 1.79 5.18 -8.18
C LEU A 61 0.77 5.77 -7.21
N HIS A 62 -0.46 5.29 -7.33
CA HIS A 62 -1.50 5.48 -6.33
C HIS A 62 -1.87 4.13 -5.73
N THR A 63 -1.79 4.02 -4.40
CA THR A 63 -2.26 2.83 -3.71
C THR A 63 -3.12 3.22 -2.52
N ALA A 64 -4.20 2.46 -2.36
CA ALA A 64 -5.15 2.63 -1.29
C ALA A 64 -5.64 1.27 -0.83
N ILE A 65 -5.67 1.05 0.48
CA ILE A 65 -6.38 -0.07 1.10
C ILE A 65 -7.37 0.50 2.11
N SER A 66 -8.62 0.07 2.02
CA SER A 66 -9.68 0.47 2.94
C SER A 66 -10.44 -0.73 3.46
N GLY A 67 -11.09 -0.53 4.60
CA GLY A 67 -11.87 -1.58 5.24
C GLY A 67 -12.78 -1.02 6.34
N ARG A 68 -13.76 -1.82 6.71
CA ARG A 68 -14.59 -1.61 7.89
C ARG A 68 -14.09 -2.55 8.98
N ALA A 69 -13.85 -2.00 10.16
CA ALA A 69 -13.47 -2.78 11.32
C ALA A 69 -14.70 -3.52 11.85
N GLU A 70 -14.62 -4.84 11.89
CA GLU A 70 -15.64 -5.69 12.50
C GLU A 70 -15.14 -6.21 13.86
N PRO A 71 -16.01 -6.40 14.86
CA PRO A 71 -15.64 -7.05 16.10
C PRO A 71 -15.05 -8.44 15.86
N LEU A 72 -14.03 -8.80 16.63
CA LEU A 72 -13.45 -10.13 16.59
C LEU A 72 -14.40 -11.13 17.28
N ALA A 73 -15.34 -11.68 16.51
CA ALA A 73 -16.35 -12.61 16.98
C ALA A 73 -16.45 -13.84 16.07
N SER A 74 -16.99 -14.94 16.61
CA SER A 74 -17.02 -16.25 15.94
C SER A 74 -17.74 -16.22 14.58
N VAL A 75 -18.86 -15.48 14.48
CA VAL A 75 -19.66 -15.41 13.24
C VAL A 75 -18.93 -14.65 12.11
N PRO A 76 -18.43 -13.41 12.31
CA PRO A 76 -17.56 -12.75 11.33
C PRO A 76 -16.33 -13.57 10.94
N LEU A 77 -15.70 -14.26 11.90
CA LEU A 77 -14.52 -15.07 11.66
C LEU A 77 -14.83 -16.27 10.75
N LEU A 78 -15.91 -16.99 11.02
CA LEU A 78 -16.34 -18.13 10.20
C LEU A 78 -16.74 -17.67 8.79
N LYS A 79 -17.42 -16.52 8.68
CA LYS A 79 -17.74 -15.91 7.38
C LYS A 79 -16.47 -15.54 6.60
N ALA A 80 -15.46 -14.99 7.27
CA ALA A 80 -14.16 -14.72 6.66
C ALA A 80 -13.49 -16.02 6.20
N PHE A 81 -13.49 -17.07 7.02
CA PHE A 81 -12.90 -18.36 6.66
C PHE A 81 -13.41 -18.91 5.31
N PHE A 82 -14.71 -18.82 5.04
CA PHE A 82 -15.28 -19.27 3.76
C PHE A 82 -15.11 -18.27 2.61
N ARG A 83 -14.97 -16.97 2.89
CA ARG A 83 -14.91 -15.93 1.85
C ARG A 83 -13.52 -15.68 1.30
N PHE A 84 -12.48 -15.87 2.10
CA PHE A 84 -11.11 -15.53 1.72
C PHE A 84 -10.40 -16.53 0.77
N PRO A 85 -10.75 -17.83 0.67
CA PRO A 85 -10.10 -18.73 -0.29
C PRO A 85 -10.21 -18.25 -1.75
N LEU A 86 -11.39 -17.77 -2.16
CA LEU A 86 -11.59 -17.20 -3.52
C LEU A 86 -10.89 -15.86 -3.71
N LEU A 87 -10.64 -15.12 -2.62
CA LEU A 87 -9.89 -13.86 -2.67
C LEU A 87 -8.47 -14.11 -3.14
N THR A 88 -7.79 -15.14 -2.61
CA THR A 88 -6.41 -15.49 -2.99
C THR A 88 -6.29 -15.75 -4.49
N LEU A 89 -7.16 -16.59 -5.05
CA LEU A 89 -7.16 -16.86 -6.49
C LEU A 89 -7.40 -15.59 -7.30
N GLY A 90 -8.37 -14.77 -6.89
CA GLY A 90 -8.64 -13.48 -7.53
C GLY A 90 -7.48 -12.48 -7.45
N VAL A 91 -6.72 -12.48 -6.35
CA VAL A 91 -5.50 -11.66 -6.20
C VAL A 91 -4.42 -12.14 -7.16
N VAL A 92 -4.14 -13.44 -7.19
CA VAL A 92 -3.13 -14.04 -8.08
C VAL A 92 -3.44 -13.73 -9.54
N LEU A 93 -4.68 -13.97 -10.00
CA LEU A 93 -5.08 -13.68 -11.38
C LEU A 93 -4.91 -12.20 -11.73
N ARG A 94 -5.27 -11.28 -10.84
CA ARG A 94 -5.09 -9.83 -11.07
C ARG A 94 -3.62 -9.43 -11.13
N ILE A 95 -2.76 -10.01 -10.29
CA ILE A 95 -1.31 -9.73 -10.33
C ILE A 95 -0.74 -10.15 -11.70
N HIS A 96 -1.07 -11.34 -12.18
CA HIS A 96 -0.60 -11.84 -13.48
C HIS A 96 -1.16 -11.02 -14.64
N TRP A 97 -2.43 -10.62 -14.57
CA TRP A 97 -3.03 -9.73 -15.57
C TRP A 97 -2.34 -8.36 -15.63
N GLN A 98 -1.99 -7.77 -14.48
CA GLN A 98 -1.23 -6.53 -14.45
C GLN A 98 0.18 -6.72 -14.98
N ALA A 99 0.87 -7.82 -14.65
CA ALA A 99 2.19 -8.14 -15.20
C ALA A 99 2.15 -8.27 -16.73
N LEU A 100 1.14 -8.94 -17.29
CA LEU A 100 0.94 -9.02 -18.74
C LEU A 100 0.77 -7.62 -19.37
N LYS A 101 -0.05 -6.76 -18.75
CA LYS A 101 -0.22 -5.37 -19.24
C LYS A 101 1.09 -4.57 -19.21
N LEU A 102 1.91 -4.72 -18.16
CA LEU A 102 3.23 -4.08 -18.07
C LEU A 102 4.16 -4.59 -19.18
N TRP A 103 4.14 -5.90 -19.45
CA TRP A 103 4.90 -6.53 -20.51
C TRP A 103 4.51 -6.02 -21.91
N VAL A 104 3.20 -5.98 -22.21
CA VAL A 104 2.70 -5.43 -23.48
C VAL A 104 3.08 -3.96 -23.65
N LYS A 105 3.06 -3.17 -22.57
CA LYS A 105 3.48 -1.76 -22.56
C LYS A 105 5.00 -1.55 -22.56
N ARG A 106 5.80 -2.62 -22.47
CA ARG A 106 7.27 -2.59 -22.38
C ARG A 106 7.79 -1.62 -21.31
N VAL A 107 7.17 -1.65 -20.13
CA VAL A 107 7.57 -0.80 -19.01
C VAL A 107 9.04 -1.09 -18.62
N PRO A 108 9.88 -0.07 -18.42
CA PRO A 108 11.28 -0.26 -18.04
C PRO A 108 11.44 -1.08 -16.75
N PHE A 109 12.48 -1.91 -16.71
CA PHE A 109 12.83 -2.72 -15.55
C PHE A 109 14.16 -2.23 -14.95
N PHE A 110 14.12 -1.83 -13.69
CA PHE A 110 15.26 -1.36 -12.89
C PHE A 110 15.79 -2.49 -12.02
N THR A 111 17.01 -2.94 -12.31
CA THR A 111 17.67 -4.02 -11.56
C THR A 111 17.95 -3.60 -10.12
N LYS A 112 17.79 -4.55 -9.18
CA LYS A 112 18.10 -4.32 -7.77
C LYS A 112 19.58 -3.91 -7.61
N PRO A 113 19.88 -2.80 -6.93
CA PRO A 113 21.26 -2.39 -6.69
C PRO A 113 21.98 -3.40 -5.78
N ALA A 114 23.30 -3.43 -5.86
CA ALA A 114 24.11 -4.22 -4.93
C ALA A 114 23.80 -3.79 -3.49
N PRO A 115 23.72 -4.74 -2.54
CA PRO A 115 23.49 -4.41 -1.15
C PRO A 115 24.60 -3.50 -0.62
N PRO A 116 24.27 -2.44 0.14
CA PRO A 116 25.29 -1.59 0.75
C PRO A 116 26.14 -2.40 1.73
N LEU A 117 27.45 -2.10 1.77
CA LEU A 117 28.41 -2.75 2.67
C LEU A 117 28.28 -2.25 4.12
N GLU A 118 27.58 -1.14 4.32
CA GLU A 118 27.28 -0.55 5.63
C GLU A 118 25.80 -0.76 5.97
N GLU A 119 25.50 -1.07 7.24
CA GLU A 119 24.14 -1.20 7.71
C GLU A 119 23.40 0.13 7.62
N THR A 120 22.24 0.14 6.94
CA THR A 120 21.49 1.36 6.61
C THR A 120 20.46 1.77 7.67
N THR A 121 20.54 1.22 8.88
CA THR A 121 19.69 1.65 10.00
C THR A 121 20.20 2.97 10.55
N ARG A 122 19.51 4.08 10.28
CA ARG A 122 19.74 5.39 10.87
C ARG A 122 18.46 5.94 11.49
#